data_AF-A0A957VHI5-F1
#
_entry.id   AF-A0A957VHI5-F1
#
_cell.length_a   1.000
_cell.length_b   1.000
_cell.length_c   1.000
_cell.angle_alpha   90.00
_cell.angle_beta   90.00
_cell.angle_gamma   90.00
#
_symmetry.space_group_name_H-M   'P 1'
#
loop_
_entity.id
_entity.type
_entity.pdbx_description
1 polymer ?
#
loop_
_entity_poly.entity_id
_entity_poly.type
_entity_poly.pdbx_seq_one_letter_code
_entity_poly.pdbx_strand_id
1 'polypeptide(L)'
;MSEFKSTGDRNSLRRQTETMLPDKQSDLARVGDAELQNLVHELQVHKIELELQNEALQASHAALQLARQHYADLFESAPIGYVILDEKGAVVEVNATCLNLLGRRRRALMGHAFGPLVSL
;
A
#
# COMPACT_ATOMS: atom_id res chain seq x y z
N MET A 1 -74.43 45.09 26.18
CA MET A 1 -74.23 43.82 26.89
C MET A 1 -73.39 42.91 26.00
N SER A 2 -72.35 42.33 26.60
CA SER A 2 -71.45 41.27 26.12
C SER A 2 -70.32 41.61 25.14
N GLU A 3 -69.19 41.94 25.76
CA GLU A 3 -67.80 41.70 25.35
C GLU A 3 -67.44 40.18 25.32
N PHE A 4 -66.21 39.88 24.84
CA PHE A 4 -65.40 38.64 25.01
C PHE A 4 -65.77 37.42 24.14
N LYS A 5 -64.90 36.69 23.41
CA LYS A 5 -63.44 36.47 23.33
C LYS A 5 -63.11 35.99 21.89
N SER A 6 -62.14 36.58 21.17
CA SER A 6 -61.54 35.90 19.99
C SER A 6 -60.12 36.36 19.58
N THR A 7 -59.52 37.32 20.29
CA THR A 7 -58.18 37.85 19.94
C THR A 7 -57.05 37.22 20.76
N GLY A 8 -57.36 36.50 21.84
CA GLY A 8 -56.37 35.87 22.72
C GLY A 8 -55.75 34.58 22.17
N ASP A 9 -56.41 33.90 21.23
CA ASP A 9 -56.06 32.54 20.80
C ASP A 9 -55.12 32.51 19.58
N ARG A 10 -55.19 33.53 18.72
CA ARG A 10 -54.29 33.66 17.55
C ARG A 10 -52.87 34.05 17.94
N ASN A 11 -52.70 34.87 18.98
CA ASN A 11 -51.38 35.28 19.46
C ASN A 11 -50.72 34.23 20.37
N SER A 12 -51.51 33.41 21.09
CA SER A 12 -50.99 32.27 21.85
C SER A 12 -50.53 31.15 20.91
N LEU A 13 -51.30 30.85 19.84
CA LEU A 13 -50.89 29.86 18.84
C LEU A 13 -49.64 30.30 18.07
N ARG A 14 -49.51 31.59 17.74
CA ARG A 14 -48.33 32.14 17.05
C ARG A 14 -47.08 32.11 17.92
N ARG A 15 -47.19 32.49 19.19
CA ARG A 15 -46.07 32.37 20.15
C ARG A 15 -45.71 30.91 20.43
N GLN A 16 -46.68 30.01 20.54
CA GLN A 16 -46.38 28.58 20.69
C GLN A 16 -45.75 27.96 19.43
N THR A 17 -46.14 28.42 18.23
CA THR A 17 -45.47 27.98 16.99
C THR A 17 -44.07 28.57 16.84
N GLU A 18 -43.82 29.80 17.28
CA GLU A 18 -42.49 30.44 17.28
C GLU A 18 -41.53 29.80 18.32
N THR A 19 -42.02 29.32 19.47
CA THR A 19 -41.20 28.59 20.46
C THR A 19 -40.93 27.13 20.08
N MET A 20 -41.68 26.55 19.14
CA MET A 20 -41.56 25.15 18.70
C MET A 20 -41.10 24.99 17.25
N LEU A 21 -40.69 26.06 16.57
CA LEU A 21 -39.97 25.96 15.30
C LEU A 21 -38.53 25.56 15.60
N PRO A 22 -38.11 24.30 15.37
CA PRO A 22 -36.70 23.97 15.43
C PRO A 22 -35.97 24.85 14.42
N ASP A 23 -34.86 25.43 14.84
CA ASP A 23 -33.96 26.22 14.01
C ASP A 23 -33.29 25.29 12.99
N LYS A 24 -34.08 24.86 12.00
CA LYS A 24 -33.70 23.88 10.97
C LYS A 24 -32.48 24.31 10.17
N GLN A 25 -32.17 25.62 10.12
CA GLN A 25 -30.95 26.13 9.50
C GLN A 25 -29.72 25.81 10.34
N SER A 26 -29.80 25.91 11.67
CA SER A 26 -28.70 25.54 12.56
C SER A 26 -28.49 24.02 12.61
N ASP A 27 -29.57 23.22 12.57
CA ASP A 27 -29.46 21.76 12.59
C ASP A 27 -28.87 21.22 11.29
N LEU A 28 -29.27 21.75 10.13
CA LEU A 28 -28.70 21.35 8.83
C LEU A 28 -27.23 21.76 8.68
N ALA A 29 -26.85 22.95 9.18
CA ALA A 29 -25.45 23.37 9.19
C ALA A 29 -24.59 22.48 10.11
N ARG A 30 -25.10 22.10 11.29
CA ARG A 30 -24.41 21.18 12.22
C ARG A 30 -24.28 19.76 11.67
N VAL A 31 -25.30 19.28 10.93
CA VAL A 31 -25.23 17.98 10.24
C VAL A 31 -24.18 18.02 9.12
N GLY A 32 -24.13 19.09 8.32
CA GLY A 32 -23.09 19.27 7.30
C GLY A 32 -21.67 19.35 7.88
N ASP A 33 -21.49 20.04 9.00
CA ASP A 33 -20.20 20.11 9.70
C ASP A 33 -19.77 18.75 10.27
N ALA A 34 -20.70 17.97 10.83
CA ALA A 34 -20.42 16.63 11.34
C ALA A 34 -20.06 15.64 10.21
N GLU A 35 -20.73 15.73 9.07
CA GLU A 35 -20.46 14.88 7.90
C GLU A 35 -19.10 15.23 7.27
N LEU A 36 -18.75 16.51 7.20
CA LEU A 36 -17.41 16.96 6.79
C LEU A 36 -16.32 16.49 7.77
N GLN A 37 -16.57 16.59 9.08
CA GLN A 37 -15.63 16.09 10.09
C GLN A 37 -15.41 14.58 9.98
N ASN A 38 -16.46 13.80 9.73
CA ASN A 38 -16.35 12.36 9.50
C ASN A 38 -15.52 12.06 8.25
N LEU A 39 -15.77 12.76 7.13
CA LEU A 39 -14.99 12.57 5.91
C LEU A 39 -13.51 12.93 6.10
N VAL A 40 -13.22 14.04 6.80
CA VAL A 40 -11.84 14.44 7.12
C VAL A 40 -11.18 13.38 7.99
N HIS A 41 -11.89 12.84 8.98
CA HIS A 41 -11.38 11.78 9.84
C HIS A 41 -11.09 10.50 9.04
N GLU A 42 -12.01 10.06 8.18
CA GLU A 42 -11.81 8.90 7.31
C GLU A 42 -10.59 9.07 6.40
N LEU A 43 -10.44 10.24 5.77
CA LEU A 43 -9.27 10.57 4.95
C LEU A 43 -7.96 10.57 5.75
N GLN A 44 -7.99 11.07 6.99
CA GLN A 44 -6.81 11.03 7.87
C GLN A 44 -6.43 9.60 8.24
N VAL A 45 -7.40 8.75 8.55
CA VAL A 45 -7.16 7.32 8.83
C VAL A 45 -6.56 6.64 7.60
N HIS A 46 -7.12 6.85 6.41
CA HIS A 46 -6.60 6.29 5.16
C HIS A 46 -5.20 6.80 4.84
N LYS A 47 -4.91 8.07 5.12
CA LYS A 47 -3.57 8.63 4.94
C LYS A 47 -2.54 7.93 5.81
N ILE A 48 -2.84 7.75 7.11
CA ILE A 48 -1.93 7.06 8.04
C ILE A 48 -1.72 5.60 7.60
N GLU A 49 -2.78 4.93 7.15
CA GLU A 49 -2.67 3.56 6.64
C GLU A 49 -1.75 3.48 5.41
N LEU A 50 -1.91 4.39 4.45
CA LEU A 50 -1.05 4.46 3.26
C LEU A 50 0.41 4.76 3.61
N GLU A 51 0.65 5.66 4.57
CA GLU A 51 2.00 5.96 5.06
C GLU A 51 2.66 4.71 5.66
N LEU A 52 1.93 3.98 6.50
CA LEU A 52 2.42 2.73 7.10
C LEU A 52 2.67 1.64 6.06
N GLN A 53 1.77 1.47 5.07
CA GLN A 53 1.97 0.52 3.97
C GLN A 53 3.22 0.86 3.15
N ASN A 54 3.44 2.14 2.87
CA ASN A 54 4.62 2.59 2.15
C ASN A 54 5.92 2.34 2.94
N GLU A 55 5.94 2.64 4.24
CA GLU A 55 7.08 2.33 5.11
C GLU A 55 7.39 0.82 5.15
N ALA A 56 6.36 -0.02 5.27
CA ALA A 56 6.51 -1.48 5.23
C ALA A 56 7.07 -1.97 3.89
N LEU A 57 6.59 -1.40 2.78
CA LEU A 57 7.08 -1.72 1.44
C LEU A 57 8.56 -1.32 1.27
N GLN A 58 8.93 -0.12 1.73
CA GLN A 58 10.32 0.35 1.70
C GLN A 58 11.24 -0.55 2.53
N ALA A 59 10.82 -0.93 3.73
CA ALA A 59 11.58 -1.84 4.58
C ALA A 59 11.76 -3.22 3.93
N SER A 60 10.69 -3.77 3.32
CA SER A 60 10.75 -5.05 2.59
C SER A 60 11.70 -4.98 1.40
N HIS A 61 11.64 -3.90 0.63
CA HIS A 61 12.54 -3.70 -0.51
C HIS A 61 14.01 -3.59 -0.07
N ALA A 62 14.30 -2.84 1.00
CA ALA A 62 15.64 -2.72 1.55
C ALA A 62 16.19 -4.09 2.02
N ALA A 63 15.36 -4.89 2.71
CA ALA A 63 15.73 -6.23 3.13
C ALA A 63 16.01 -7.16 1.95
N LEU A 64 15.18 -7.11 0.90
CA LEU A 64 15.39 -7.88 -0.33
C LEU A 64 16.69 -7.49 -1.03
N GLN A 65 16.97 -6.19 -1.14
CA GLN A 65 18.21 -5.70 -1.73
C GLN A 65 19.44 -6.18 -0.96
N LEU A 66 19.41 -6.11 0.37
CA LEU A 66 20.48 -6.59 1.23
C LEU A 66 20.69 -8.10 1.05
N ALA A 67 19.62 -8.89 1.10
CA ALA A 67 19.70 -10.34 0.90
C ALA A 67 20.26 -10.69 -0.48
N ARG A 68 19.83 -9.99 -1.53
CA ARG A 68 20.34 -10.17 -2.90
C ARG A 68 21.83 -9.84 -3.00
N GLN A 69 22.28 -8.78 -2.32
CA GLN A 69 23.68 -8.40 -2.29
C GLN A 69 24.54 -9.46 -1.57
N HIS A 70 24.12 -9.87 -0.38
CA HIS A 70 24.80 -10.95 0.36
C HIS A 70 24.86 -12.26 -0.44
N TYR A 71 23.77 -12.62 -1.13
CA TYR A 71 23.75 -13.77 -2.03
C TYR A 71 24.77 -13.64 -3.14
N ALA A 72 24.79 -12.49 -3.85
CA ALA A 72 25.72 -12.25 -4.95
C ALA A 72 27.19 -12.31 -4.47
N ASP A 73 27.49 -11.69 -3.33
CA ASP A 73 28.83 -11.70 -2.76
C ASP A 73 29.28 -13.13 -2.44
N LEU A 74 28.46 -13.90 -1.72
CA LEU A 74 28.77 -15.30 -1.38
C LEU A 74 28.90 -16.18 -2.63
N PHE A 75 27.99 -16.03 -3.60
CA PHE A 75 27.96 -16.84 -4.81
C PHE A 75 29.18 -16.59 -5.69
N GLU A 76 29.51 -15.32 -5.95
CA GLU A 76 30.64 -14.92 -6.81
C GLU A 76 32.00 -15.13 -6.15
N SER A 77 32.11 -14.93 -4.82
CA SER A 77 33.38 -15.12 -4.11
C SER A 77 33.63 -16.55 -3.64
N ALA A 78 32.72 -17.49 -3.89
CA ALA A 78 32.87 -18.87 -3.43
C ALA A 78 34.11 -19.54 -4.05
N PRO A 79 34.94 -20.26 -3.26
CA PRO A 79 36.11 -20.98 -3.77
C PRO A 79 35.76 -22.25 -4.55
N ILE A 80 34.47 -22.55 -4.70
CA ILE A 80 33.95 -23.69 -5.45
C ILE A 80 33.07 -23.22 -6.60
N GLY A 81 33.07 -23.98 -7.70
CA GLY A 81 32.28 -23.67 -8.87
C GLY A 81 30.81 -24.01 -8.65
N TYR A 82 29.92 -23.03 -8.82
CA TYR A 82 28.48 -23.21 -8.81
C TYR A 82 27.88 -22.99 -10.18
N VAL A 83 26.93 -23.86 -10.54
CA VAL A 83 26.09 -23.75 -11.72
C VAL A 83 24.66 -24.04 -11.29
N ILE A 84 23.75 -23.13 -11.63
CA ILE A 84 22.31 -23.31 -11.44
C ILE A 84 21.71 -23.58 -12.81
N LEU A 85 20.92 -24.65 -12.91
CA LEU A 85 20.27 -25.09 -14.14
C LEU A 85 18.76 -24.92 -14.02
N ASP A 86 18.10 -24.66 -15.15
CA ASP A 86 16.65 -24.79 -15.22
C ASP A 86 16.22 -26.26 -15.34
N GLU A 87 14.91 -26.48 -15.38
CA GLU A 87 14.32 -27.82 -15.50
C GLU A 87 14.74 -28.56 -16.79
N LYS A 88 15.24 -27.85 -17.80
CA LYS A 88 15.71 -28.40 -19.08
C LYS A 88 17.23 -28.59 -19.10
N GLY A 89 17.92 -28.27 -18.01
CA GLY A 89 19.38 -28.37 -17.89
C GLY A 89 20.14 -27.21 -18.53
N ALA A 90 19.47 -26.11 -18.86
CA ALA A 90 20.12 -24.90 -19.36
C ALA A 90 20.67 -24.06 -18.20
N VAL A 91 21.85 -23.47 -18.38
CA VAL A 91 22.49 -22.66 -17.34
C VAL A 91 21.71 -21.36 -17.10
N VAL A 92 21.20 -21.19 -15.89
CA VAL A 92 20.51 -19.98 -15.44
C VAL A 92 21.45 -19.05 -14.70
N GLU A 93 22.36 -19.60 -13.88
CA GLU A 93 23.40 -18.83 -13.20
C GLU A 93 24.69 -19.64 -13.09
N VAL A 94 25.82 -18.93 -13.00
CA VAL A 94 27.15 -19.53 -12.90
C VAL A 94 28.09 -18.55 -12.22
N ASN A 95 28.85 -18.99 -11.23
CA ASN A 95 29.75 -18.09 -10.51
C ASN A 95 31.12 -17.93 -11.19
N ALA A 96 31.87 -16.90 -10.79
CA ALA A 96 33.20 -16.61 -11.29
C ALA A 96 34.16 -17.81 -11.22
N THR A 97 34.13 -18.56 -10.12
CA THR A 97 34.99 -19.75 -9.95
C THR A 97 34.68 -20.81 -11.01
N CYS A 98 33.41 -21.11 -11.29
CA CYS A 98 33.04 -22.06 -12.33
C CYS A 98 33.45 -21.57 -13.73
N LEU A 99 33.29 -20.27 -14.03
CA LEU A 99 33.76 -19.69 -15.30
C LEU A 99 35.25 -19.90 -15.50
N ASN A 100 36.04 -19.69 -14.45
CA ASN A 100 37.49 -19.90 -14.47
C ASN A 100 37.84 -21.38 -14.66
N LEU A 101 37.16 -22.27 -13.95
CA LEU A 101 37.37 -23.72 -14.07
C LEU A 101 37.04 -24.25 -15.48
N LEU A 102 35.97 -23.75 -16.11
CA LEU A 102 35.57 -24.15 -17.45
C LEU A 102 36.34 -23.44 -18.57
N GLY A 103 37.07 -22.36 -18.25
CA GLY A 103 37.76 -21.53 -19.25
C GLY A 103 36.81 -20.86 -20.25
N ARG A 104 35.55 -20.64 -19.86
CA ARG A 104 34.48 -20.11 -20.74
C ARG A 104 33.96 -18.79 -20.22
N ARG A 105 33.56 -17.91 -21.16
CA ARG A 105 32.88 -16.64 -20.80
C ARG A 105 31.44 -16.91 -20.41
N ARG A 106 30.92 -16.16 -19.44
CA ARG A 106 29.52 -16.27 -18.96
C ARG A 106 28.49 -16.30 -20.10
N ARG A 107 28.63 -15.41 -21.09
CA ARG A 107 27.74 -15.36 -22.28
C ARG A 107 27.69 -16.64 -23.11
N ALA A 108 28.72 -17.48 -23.05
CA ALA A 108 28.76 -18.76 -23.76
C ALA A 108 28.08 -19.90 -22.98
N LEU A 109 27.77 -19.69 -21.68
CA LEU A 109 27.12 -20.67 -20.82
C LEU A 109 25.64 -20.35 -20.63
N MET A 110 25.32 -19.09 -20.31
CA MET A 110 23.97 -18.66 -19.96
C MET A 110 22.95 -19.07 -21.04
N GLY A 111 21.85 -19.71 -20.64
CA GLY A 111 20.77 -20.18 -21.50
C GLY A 111 21.10 -21.41 -22.36
N HIS A 112 22.31 -21.96 -22.27
CA HIS A 112 22.72 -23.14 -23.04
C HIS A 112 22.72 -24.39 -22.15
N ALA A 113 22.49 -25.55 -22.76
CA ALA A 113 22.52 -26.84 -22.07
C ALA A 113 23.91 -27.10 -21.48
N PHE A 114 23.96 -27.45 -20.19
CA PHE A 114 25.23 -27.60 -19.48
C PHE A 114 26.05 -28.82 -19.92
N GLY A 115 25.41 -29.95 -20.19
CA GLY A 115 26.10 -31.21 -20.53
C GLY A 115 27.13 -31.08 -21.67
N PRO A 116 26.75 -30.56 -22.85
CA PRO A 116 27.67 -30.32 -23.96
C PRO A 116 28.82 -29.34 -23.66
N LEU A 117 28.66 -28.46 -22.67
CA LEU A 117 29.65 -27.44 -22.33
C LEU A 117 30.81 -28.00 -21.49
N VAL A 118 30.60 -29.16 -20.86
CA VAL A 118 31.55 -29.83 -19.96
C VAL A 118 32.05 -31.18 -20.47
N SER A 119 31.58 -31.62 -21.63
CA SER A 119 32.09 -32.84 -22.28
C SER A 119 33.38 -32.51 -23.04
N LEU A 120 34.47 -33.16 -22.66
CA LEU A 120 35.77 -33.19 -23.34
C LEU A 120 35.73 -34.13 -24.56
#